data_AF-A0A1H3GHK4-F1
#
_entry.id   AF-A0A1H3GHK4-F1
#
_cell.length_a   1.000
_cell.length_b   1.000
_cell.length_c   1.000
_cell.angle_alpha   90.00
_cell.angle_beta   90.00
_cell.angle_gamma   90.00
#
_symmetry.space_group_name_H-M   'P 1'
#
loop_
_entity.id
_entity.type
_entity.pdbx_description
1 polymer ?
#
loop_
_entity_poly.entity_id
_entity_poly.type
_entity_poly.pdbx_seq_one_letter_code
_entity_poly.pdbx_strand_id
1 'polypeptide(L)'
;MGLFSTEEDTSKTPQNDSLIGNLKGYLDTRLDLVRLEVQEKAKHAFVNVAHGLTMAVIGLFFFLFLNLFLAFLFNDLLDSNFWGFGIIAGFYLVLLIVFVMGVDKAAFQTLADKTLSNTIYNSDKRQA
;
A
#
# COMPACT_ATOMS: atom_id res chain seq x y z
N MET A 1 6.22 86.50 6.35
CA MET A 1 5.21 85.90 5.45
C MET A 1 5.96 85.23 4.33
N GLY A 2 6.06 83.92 4.22
CA GLY A 2 5.37 82.86 4.91
C GLY A 2 5.32 81.68 3.94
N LEU A 3 5.25 80.49 4.55
CA LEU A 3 4.71 79.27 3.98
C LEU A 3 5.68 78.59 2.98
N PHE A 4 6.47 77.63 3.47
CA PHE A 4 6.06 76.22 3.48
C PHE A 4 6.12 75.65 2.07
N SER A 5 7.33 75.26 1.65
CA SER A 5 7.50 74.18 0.70
C SER A 5 7.79 72.94 1.53
N THR A 6 6.74 72.34 2.04
CA THR A 6 6.70 70.88 2.13
C THR A 6 7.06 70.33 0.77
N GLU A 7 7.94 69.36 0.74
CA GLU A 7 7.59 68.09 0.13
C GLU A 7 8.52 67.07 0.80
N GLU A 8 8.06 66.55 1.94
CA GLU A 8 8.50 65.26 2.45
C GLU A 8 8.12 64.24 1.38
N ASP A 9 9.02 63.96 0.45
CA ASP A 9 8.88 62.88 -0.52
C ASP A 9 9.17 61.55 0.21
N THR A 10 8.27 61.23 1.13
CA THR A 10 8.20 59.93 1.77
C THR A 10 7.66 58.97 0.73
N SER A 11 8.58 58.17 0.19
CA SER A 11 8.34 56.96 -0.58
C SER A 11 7.43 55.99 0.20
N LYS A 12 6.13 56.29 0.26
CA LYS A 12 5.11 55.40 0.79
C LYS A 12 4.72 54.42 -0.30
N THR A 13 5.58 53.43 -0.55
CA THR A 13 5.09 52.17 -1.11
C THR A 13 4.01 51.65 -0.17
N PRO A 14 2.81 51.35 -0.69
CA PRO A 14 1.71 50.98 0.17
C PRO A 14 2.07 49.67 0.87
N GLN A 15 1.90 49.66 2.20
CA GLN A 15 2.31 48.57 3.10
C GLN A 15 1.66 47.21 2.75
N ASN A 16 0.63 47.23 1.90
CA ASN A 16 -0.05 46.06 1.35
C ASN A 16 0.86 45.22 0.42
N ASP A 17 1.75 45.82 -0.37
CA ASP A 17 2.59 45.09 -1.33
C ASP A 17 3.62 44.19 -0.63
N SER A 18 4.16 44.63 0.52
CA SER A 18 5.08 43.82 1.31
C SER A 18 4.39 42.67 2.04
N LEU A 19 3.15 42.87 2.50
CA LEU A 19 2.32 41.81 3.08
C LEU A 19 1.91 40.78 2.03
N ILE A 20 1.51 41.24 0.84
CA ILE A 20 1.17 40.37 -0.30
C ILE A 20 2.41 39.57 -0.73
N GLY A 21 3.59 40.19 -0.79
CA GLY A 21 4.85 39.51 -1.10
C GLY A 21 5.21 38.42 -0.08
N ASN A 22 5.07 38.70 1.22
CA ASN A 22 5.32 37.72 2.27
C ASN A 22 4.32 36.54 2.24
N LEU A 23 3.05 36.82 2.00
CA LEU A 23 2.01 35.79 1.82
C LEU A 23 2.28 34.91 0.61
N LYS A 24 2.68 35.51 -0.51
CA LYS A 24 3.05 34.79 -1.72
C LYS A 24 4.28 33.89 -1.47
N GLY A 25 5.32 34.38 -0.81
CA GLY A 25 6.50 33.58 -0.48
C GLY A 25 6.16 32.40 0.44
N TYR A 26 5.26 32.59 1.40
CA TYR A 26 4.75 31.52 2.24
C TYR A 26 3.93 30.48 1.46
N LEU A 27 3.05 30.93 0.57
CA LEU A 27 2.27 30.07 -0.33
C LEU A 27 3.17 29.23 -1.24
N ASP A 28 4.16 29.86 -1.88
CA ASP A 28 5.14 29.18 -2.75
C ASP A 28 5.90 28.11 -1.94
N THR A 29 6.34 28.42 -0.72
CA THR A 29 7.00 27.46 0.18
C THR A 29 6.08 26.29 0.56
N ARG A 30 4.81 26.56 0.86
CA ARG A 30 3.83 25.52 1.19
C ARG A 30 3.57 24.61 0.00
N LEU A 31 3.48 25.17 -1.20
CA LEU A 31 3.28 24.41 -2.43
C LEU A 31 4.48 23.51 -2.74
N ASP A 32 5.70 24.02 -2.55
CA ASP A 32 6.93 23.24 -2.70
C ASP A 32 6.99 22.09 -1.68
N LEU A 33 6.60 22.33 -0.42
CA LEU A 33 6.52 21.28 0.59
C LEU A 33 5.57 20.15 0.17
N VAL A 34 4.36 20.50 -0.29
CA VAL A 34 3.37 19.53 -0.74
C VAL A 34 3.89 18.76 -1.95
N ARG A 35 4.53 19.44 -2.90
CA ARG A 35 5.15 18.78 -4.07
C ARG A 35 6.23 17.79 -3.64
N LEU A 36 7.08 18.16 -2.68
CA LEU A 36 8.13 17.29 -2.15
C LEU A 36 7.52 16.06 -1.47
N GLU A 37 6.54 16.26 -0.59
CA GLU A 37 5.88 15.20 0.16
C GLU A 37 5.14 14.23 -0.77
N VAL A 38 4.47 14.75 -1.82
CA VAL A 38 3.83 13.93 -2.84
C VAL A 38 4.86 13.12 -3.62
N GLN A 39 6.00 13.71 -4.01
CA GLN A 39 7.06 12.96 -4.70
C GLN A 39 7.66 11.86 -3.82
N GLU A 40 7.89 12.15 -2.54
CA GLU A 40 8.43 11.19 -1.59
C GLU A 40 7.46 10.04 -1.35
N LYS A 41 6.17 10.33 -1.09
CA LYS A 41 5.12 9.33 -0.95
C LYS A 41 4.94 8.51 -2.22
N ALA A 42 4.98 9.14 -3.39
CA ALA A 42 4.88 8.46 -4.68
C ALA A 42 6.06 7.51 -4.91
N LYS A 43 7.29 7.94 -4.60
CA LYS A 43 8.48 7.09 -4.67
C LYS A 43 8.38 5.89 -3.72
N HIS A 44 8.01 6.14 -2.46
CA HIS A 44 7.83 5.05 -1.48
C HIS A 44 6.75 4.07 -1.90
N ALA A 45 5.60 4.56 -2.35
CA ALA A 45 4.52 3.72 -2.86
C ALA A 45 4.97 2.91 -4.08
N PHE A 46 5.65 3.55 -5.04
CA PHE A 46 6.16 2.87 -6.22
C PHE A 46 7.16 1.77 -5.87
N VAL A 47 8.12 2.04 -4.98
CA VAL A 47 9.11 1.05 -4.54
C VAL A 47 8.42 -0.13 -3.84
N ASN A 48 7.48 0.13 -2.94
CA ASN A 48 6.77 -0.93 -2.23
C ASN A 48 5.92 -1.78 -3.18
N VAL A 49 5.21 -1.15 -4.11
CA VAL A 49 4.39 -1.86 -5.11
C VAL A 49 5.28 -2.67 -6.05
N ALA A 50 6.36 -2.09 -6.58
CA ALA A 50 7.28 -2.77 -7.47
C ALA A 50 7.97 -3.95 -6.78
N HIS A 51 8.42 -3.77 -5.54
CA HIS A 51 9.02 -4.84 -4.75
C HIS A 51 8.02 -5.96 -4.44
N GLY A 52 6.83 -5.60 -3.97
CA GLY A 52 5.76 -6.55 -3.68
C GLY A 52 5.34 -7.33 -4.92
N LEU A 53 5.18 -6.66 -6.06
CA LEU A 53 4.86 -7.31 -7.33
C LEU A 53 5.98 -8.25 -7.79
N THR A 54 7.24 -7.82 -7.67
CA THR A 54 8.39 -8.66 -8.03
C THR A 54 8.43 -9.93 -7.18
N MET A 55 8.26 -9.80 -5.86
CA MET A 55 8.18 -10.96 -4.96
C MET A 55 6.99 -11.86 -5.27
N ALA A 56 5.82 -11.28 -5.55
CA ALA A 56 4.63 -12.04 -5.90
C ALA A 56 4.83 -12.83 -7.20
N VAL A 57 5.42 -12.23 -8.23
CA VAL A 57 5.72 -12.91 -9.50
C VAL A 57 6.71 -14.04 -9.27
N ILE A 58 7.85 -13.79 -8.60
CA ILE A 58 8.84 -14.83 -8.34
C ILE A 58 8.23 -15.99 -7.53
N GLY A 59 7.48 -15.66 -6.47
CA GLY A 59 6.78 -16.65 -5.66
C GLY A 59 5.76 -17.46 -6.44
N LEU A 60 4.98 -16.81 -7.32
CA LEU A 60 4.02 -17.47 -8.21
C LEU A 60 4.73 -18.46 -9.14
N PHE A 61 5.80 -18.04 -9.81
CA PHE A 61 6.56 -18.91 -10.71
C PHE A 61 7.20 -20.08 -9.97
N PHE A 62 7.79 -19.83 -8.80
CA PHE A 62 8.32 -20.90 -7.95
C PHE A 62 7.24 -21.91 -7.57
N PHE A 63 6.08 -21.45 -7.09
CA PHE A 63 4.98 -22.32 -6.69
C PHE A 63 4.39 -23.11 -7.88
N LEU A 64 4.27 -22.46 -9.04
CA LEU A 64 3.82 -23.09 -10.28
C LEU A 64 4.78 -24.22 -10.68
N PHE A 65 6.07 -23.93 -10.77
CA PHE A 65 7.08 -24.93 -11.13
C PHE A 65 7.20 -26.03 -10.08
N LEU A 66 7.01 -25.73 -8.80
CA LEU A 66 6.99 -26.73 -7.74
C LEU A 66 5.81 -27.70 -7.93
N ASN A 67 4.60 -27.21 -8.20
CA ASN A 67 3.45 -28.07 -8.48
C ASN A 67 3.66 -28.92 -9.74
N LEU A 68 4.22 -28.30 -10.78
CA LEU A 68 4.54 -29.00 -12.01
C LEU A 68 5.58 -30.11 -11.78
N PHE A 69 6.63 -29.81 -11.00
CA PHE A 69 7.64 -30.77 -10.58
C PHE A 69 7.03 -31.92 -9.79
N LEU A 70 6.15 -31.64 -8.82
CA LEU A 70 5.41 -32.67 -8.09
C LEU A 70 4.58 -33.54 -9.02
N ALA A 71 3.90 -32.95 -10.01
CA ALA A 71 3.11 -33.70 -10.98
C ALA A 71 3.98 -34.66 -11.80
N PHE A 72 5.13 -34.17 -12.28
CA PHE A 72 6.08 -35.00 -13.00
C PHE A 72 6.72 -36.08 -12.12
N LEU A 73 7.03 -35.76 -10.86
CA LEU A 73 7.56 -36.73 -9.90
C LEU A 73 6.56 -37.87 -9.67
N PHE A 74 5.27 -37.56 -9.51
CA PHE A 74 4.24 -38.59 -9.41
C PHE A 74 4.03 -39.36 -10.71
N ASN A 75 4.14 -38.71 -11.87
CA ASN A 75 4.08 -39.41 -13.16
C ASN A 75 5.18 -40.47 -13.29
N ASP A 76 6.42 -40.13 -12.91
CA ASP A 76 7.55 -41.07 -12.92
C ASP A 76 7.33 -42.22 -11.94
N LEU A 77 6.85 -41.91 -10.72
CA LEU A 77 6.60 -42.92 -9.69
C LEU A 77 5.46 -43.89 -10.01
N LEU A 78 4.48 -43.45 -10.80
CA LEU A 78 3.33 -44.25 -11.23
C LEU A 78 3.53 -44.87 -12.63
N ASP A 79 4.72 -44.71 -13.24
CA ASP A 79 5.05 -45.18 -14.59
C ASP A 79 4.01 -44.76 -15.65
N SER A 80 3.49 -43.53 -15.52
CA SER A 80 2.42 -43.02 -16.37
C SER A 80 2.49 -41.53 -16.63
N ASN A 81 2.17 -41.12 -17.85
CA ASN A 81 2.35 -39.74 -18.32
C ASN A 81 1.36 -38.71 -17.74
N PHE A 82 0.25 -39.12 -17.12
CA PHE A 82 -0.83 -38.19 -16.75
C PHE A 82 -1.38 -38.36 -15.33
N TRP A 83 -1.11 -39.47 -14.64
CA TRP A 83 -1.71 -39.75 -13.34
C TRP A 83 -1.26 -38.79 -12.24
N GLY A 84 -0.04 -38.26 -12.30
CA GLY A 84 0.47 -37.26 -11.36
C GLY A 84 -0.33 -35.95 -11.38
N PHE A 85 -0.74 -35.48 -12.55
CA PHE A 85 -1.66 -34.34 -12.65
C PHE A 85 -3.06 -34.68 -12.10
N GLY A 86 -3.53 -35.89 -12.36
CA GLY A 86 -4.82 -36.38 -11.86
C GLY A 86 -4.88 -36.47 -10.33
N ILE A 87 -3.82 -36.96 -9.70
CA ILE A 87 -3.70 -37.03 -8.23
C ILE A 87 -3.71 -35.64 -7.61
N ILE A 88 -2.94 -34.71 -8.18
CA ILE A 88 -2.89 -33.33 -7.69
C ILE A 88 -4.24 -32.64 -7.87
N ALA A 89 -4.90 -32.83 -9.03
CA ALA A 89 -6.24 -32.31 -9.27
C ALA A 89 -7.28 -32.90 -8.30
N GLY A 90 -7.23 -34.22 -8.06
CA GLY A 90 -8.09 -34.90 -7.09
C GLY A 90 -7.87 -34.42 -5.67
N PHE A 91 -6.61 -34.21 -5.26
CA PHE A 91 -6.27 -33.63 -3.96
C PHE A 91 -6.87 -32.23 -3.79
N TYR A 92 -6.71 -31.35 -4.79
CA TYR A 92 -7.32 -30.02 -4.74
C TYR A 92 -8.85 -30.06 -4.75
N LEU A 93 -9.48 -31.01 -5.46
CA LEU A 93 -10.92 -31.22 -5.46
C LEU A 93 -11.42 -31.64 -4.07
N VAL A 94 -10.75 -32.61 -3.42
CA VAL A 94 -11.08 -33.03 -2.06
C VAL A 94 -10.94 -31.88 -1.08
N LEU A 95 -9.86 -31.10 -1.19
CA LEU A 95 -9.63 -29.93 -0.35
C LEU A 95 -10.73 -28.88 -0.54
N LEU A 96 -11.18 -28.66 -1.78
CA LEU A 96 -12.31 -27.78 -2.10
C LEU A 96 -13.61 -28.29 -1.47
N ILE A 97 -13.90 -29.58 -1.58
CA ILE A 97 -15.11 -30.18 -0.97
C ILE A 97 -15.07 -30.02 0.56
N VAL A 98 -13.94 -30.34 1.18
CA VAL A 98 -13.74 -30.14 2.64
C VAL A 98 -13.91 -28.68 3.01
N PHE A 99 -13.38 -27.76 2.20
CA PHE A 99 -13.53 -26.32 2.47
C PHE A 99 -14.99 -25.88 2.36
N VAL A 100 -15.70 -26.25 1.30
CA VAL A 100 -17.12 -25.87 1.11
C VAL A 100 -18.03 -26.50 2.16
N MET A 101 -17.70 -27.72 2.62
CA MET A 101 -18.55 -28.50 3.52
C MET A 101 -18.19 -28.30 5.00
N GLY A 102 -16.95 -27.89 5.31
CA GLY A 102 -16.45 -27.68 6.67
C GLY A 102 -16.24 -26.21 7.06
N VAL A 103 -16.13 -25.30 6.09
CA VAL A 103 -16.04 -23.85 6.36
C VAL A 103 -17.44 -23.26 6.24
N ASP A 104 -18.25 -23.49 7.27
CA ASP A 104 -19.44 -22.66 7.49
C ASP A 104 -19.01 -21.19 7.58
N LYS A 105 -19.88 -20.27 7.14
CA LYS A 105 -19.66 -18.81 7.27
C LYS A 105 -19.19 -18.42 8.69
N ALA A 106 -19.60 -19.19 9.70
CA ALA A 106 -19.18 -19.05 11.10
C ALA A 106 -17.68 -19.24 11.33
N ALA A 107 -16.99 -20.14 10.62
CA ALA A 107 -15.55 -20.34 10.74
C ALA A 107 -14.79 -19.13 10.17
N PHE A 108 -15.23 -18.61 9.02
CA PHE A 108 -14.67 -17.40 8.43
C PHE A 108 -14.92 -16.16 9.31
N GLN A 109 -16.11 -16.05 9.91
CA GLN A 109 -16.43 -15.00 10.89
C GLN A 109 -15.59 -15.12 12.16
N THR A 110 -15.39 -16.32 12.70
CA THR A 110 -14.56 -16.54 13.90
C THR A 110 -13.08 -16.20 13.65
N LEU A 111 -12.57 -16.52 12.46
CA LEU A 111 -11.19 -16.17 12.06
C LEU A 111 -11.03 -14.66 11.82
N ALA A 112 -12.04 -14.01 11.23
CA ALA A 112 -12.09 -12.57 11.05
C ALA A 112 -12.12 -11.86 12.42
N ASP A 113 -13.00 -12.28 13.33
CA ASP A 113 -13.12 -11.69 14.66
C ASP A 113 -11.86 -11.90 15.50
N LYS A 114 -11.21 -13.08 15.45
CA LYS A 114 -9.95 -13.32 16.16
C LYS A 114 -8.79 -12.50 15.61
N THR A 115 -8.70 -12.33 14.29
CA THR A 115 -7.64 -11.55 13.65
C THR A 115 -7.85 -10.04 13.88
N LEU A 116 -9.09 -9.56 13.76
CA LEU A 116 -9.43 -8.14 13.92
C LEU A 116 -9.42 -7.71 15.39
N SER A 117 -9.94 -8.52 16.30
CA SER A 117 -9.96 -8.20 17.74
C SER A 117 -8.56 -8.14 18.34
N ASN A 118 -7.62 -9.00 17.89
CA ASN A 118 -6.24 -8.95 18.37
C ASN A 118 -5.50 -7.66 17.97
N THR A 119 -5.83 -7.08 16.82
CA THR A 119 -5.24 -5.82 16.35
C THR A 119 -5.92 -4.58 16.94
N ILE A 120 -7.22 -4.62 17.23
CA ILE A 120 -7.97 -3.46 17.78
C ILE A 120 -7.99 -3.44 19.32
N TYR A 121 -7.96 -4.58 20.02
CA TYR A 121 -8.01 -4.62 21.50
C TYR A 121 -6.69 -4.19 22.17
N ASN A 122 -5.55 -4.32 21.47
CA ASN A 122 -4.24 -4.00 22.05
C ASN A 122 -3.88 -2.50 21.97
N SER A 123 -4.65 -1.66 21.26
CA SER A 123 -4.44 -0.21 21.20
C SER A 123 -5.06 0.57 22.36
N ASP A 124 -6.03 0.00 23.09
CA ASP A 124 -6.71 0.69 24.19
C ASP A 124 -6.08 0.40 25.57
N LYS A 125 -5.44 -0.77 25.74
CA LYS A 125 -4.77 -1.15 27.00
C LYS A 125 -3.35 -0.58 27.19
N ARG A 126 -2.89 0.28 26.29
CA ARG A 126 -1.62 1.04 26.46
C ARG A 126 -1.82 2.46 27.01
N GLN A 127 -3.07 2.86 27.30
CA GLN A 127 -3.38 4.19 27.86
C GLN A 127 -4.07 4.18 29.24
N ALA A 128 -4.08 3.03 29.95
CA ALA A 128 -4.54 2.95 31.34
C ALA A 128 -3.44 2.42 32.26
#